data_AF-A0A497N8X8-F1
#
_entry.id   AF-A0A497N8X8-F1
#
_cell.length_a   1.000
_cell.length_b   1.000
_cell.length_c   1.000
_cell.angle_alpha   90.00
_cell.angle_beta   90.00
_cell.angle_gamma   90.00
#
_symmetry.space_group_name_H-M   'P 1'
#
loop_
_entity.id
_entity.type
_entity.pdbx_description
1 polymer ?
#
loop_
_entity_poly.entity_id
_entity_poly.type
_entity_poly.pdbx_seq_one_letter_code
_entity_poly.pdbx_strand_id
1 'polypeptide(L)'
;GLLRALGRGAFGHSTYRLISEVAGLGVEVEPELVRAARRLDRHYLAPRYPNQWAEGAPVDYYDEEEAEEALREAEAIVGAVRRWRERLRSA
;
A
#
# COMPACT_ATOMS: atom_id res chain seq x y z
N GLY A 1 6.72 -10.84 -5.24
CA GLY A 1 6.24 -10.08 -4.06
C GLY A 1 6.61 -10.82 -2.80
N LEU A 2 6.79 -10.11 -1.67
CA LEU A 2 7.30 -10.66 -0.40
C LEU A 2 6.52 -11.89 0.07
N LEU A 3 5.19 -11.80 0.17
CA LEU A 3 4.33 -12.91 0.61
C LEU A 3 4.50 -14.18 -0.25
N ARG A 4 4.55 -14.03 -1.58
CA ARG A 4 4.77 -15.16 -2.50
C ARG A 4 6.14 -15.81 -2.30
N ALA A 5 7.17 -15.01 -2.04
CA ALA A 5 8.51 -15.53 -1.74
C ALA A 5 8.54 -16.32 -0.42
N LEU A 6 7.62 -16.03 0.51
CA LEU A 6 7.42 -16.75 1.77
C LEU A 6 6.38 -17.88 1.66
N GLY A 7 6.03 -18.30 0.44
CA GLY A 7 5.07 -19.39 0.19
C GLY A 7 3.62 -19.05 0.54
N ARG A 8 3.28 -17.76 0.70
CA ARG A 8 1.90 -17.30 0.95
C ARG A 8 1.24 -16.82 -0.34
N GLY A 9 -0.06 -17.09 -0.46
CA GLY A 9 -0.90 -16.45 -1.47
C GLY A 9 -0.94 -14.93 -1.25
N ALA A 10 -1.05 -14.16 -2.32
CA ALA A 10 -1.22 -12.71 -2.24
C ALA A 10 -2.32 -12.31 -3.24
N PHE A 11 -3.51 -12.07 -2.72
CA PHE A 11 -4.73 -11.87 -3.50
C PHE A 11 -5.33 -10.46 -3.29
N GLY A 12 -6.13 -10.00 -4.25
CA GLY A 12 -6.78 -8.70 -4.20
C GLY A 12 -5.81 -7.51 -4.28
N HIS A 13 -6.35 -6.33 -4.00
CA HIS A 13 -5.67 -5.05 -4.20
C HIS A 13 -5.54 -4.20 -2.94
N SER A 14 -6.02 -4.70 -1.79
CA SER A 14 -5.85 -3.99 -0.52
C SER A 14 -4.42 -4.16 -0.03
N THR A 15 -3.66 -3.08 -0.09
CA THR A 15 -2.33 -2.92 0.48
C THR A 15 -2.38 -3.12 1.99
N TYR A 16 -3.42 -2.60 2.66
CA TYR A 16 -3.61 -2.81 4.10
C TYR A 16 -3.70 -4.30 4.45
N ARG A 17 -4.49 -5.06 3.66
CA ARG A 17 -4.65 -6.51 3.84
C ARG A 17 -3.33 -7.25 3.64
N LEU A 18 -2.58 -6.89 2.59
CA LEU A 18 -1.28 -7.51 2.28
C LEU A 18 -0.23 -7.20 3.36
N ILE A 19 -0.18 -5.98 3.88
CA ILE A 19 0.71 -5.64 5.01
C ILE A 19 0.29 -6.37 6.29
N SER A 20 -1.02 -6.50 6.54
CA SER A 20 -1.52 -7.23 7.71
C SER A 20 -1.14 -8.72 7.65
N GLU A 21 -1.16 -9.33 6.46
CA GLU A 21 -0.65 -10.70 6.27
C GLU A 21 0.85 -10.79 6.57
N VAL A 22 1.65 -9.81 6.16
CA VAL A 22 3.09 -9.76 6.48
C VAL A 22 3.30 -9.66 8.00
N ALA A 23 2.56 -8.81 8.69
CA ALA A 23 2.61 -8.69 10.15
C ALA A 23 2.26 -10.02 10.84
N GLY A 24 1.28 -10.77 10.31
CA GLY A 24 0.91 -12.10 10.80
C GLY A 24 2.01 -13.16 10.68
N LEU A 25 3.08 -12.90 9.92
CA LEU A 25 4.26 -13.76 9.84
C LEU A 25 5.31 -13.43 10.92
N GLY A 26 5.00 -12.55 11.87
CA GLY A 26 5.92 -12.11 12.92
C GLY A 26 6.88 -11.01 12.47
N VAL A 27 6.65 -10.41 11.29
CA VAL A 27 7.40 -9.24 10.85
C VAL A 27 6.86 -8.01 11.56
N GLU A 28 7.74 -7.27 12.23
CA GLU A 28 7.37 -5.99 12.82
C GLU A 28 7.07 -4.95 11.72
N VAL A 29 5.88 -4.37 11.80
CA VAL A 29 5.36 -3.36 10.87
C VAL A 29 5.07 -2.08 11.65
N GLU A 30 5.69 -0.99 11.23
CA GLU A 30 5.51 0.31 11.84
C GLU A 30 4.05 0.80 11.66
N PRO A 31 3.41 1.38 12.70
CA PRO A 31 2.03 1.84 12.61
C PRO A 31 1.74 2.81 11.47
N GLU A 32 2.72 3.64 11.08
CA GLU A 32 2.57 4.58 9.98
C GLU A 32 2.47 3.87 8.62
N LEU A 33 3.15 2.74 8.41
CA LEU A 33 2.98 1.94 7.19
C LEU A 33 1.58 1.37 7.06
N VAL A 34 0.95 1.01 8.19
CA VAL A 34 -0.44 0.55 8.21
C VAL A 34 -1.39 1.68 7.82
N ARG A 35 -1.14 2.91 8.29
CA ARG A 35 -1.92 4.09 7.90
C ARG A 35 -1.74 4.44 6.42
N ALA A 36 -0.49 4.49 5.96
CA ALA A 36 -0.14 4.69 4.55
C ALA A 36 -0.85 3.68 3.64
N ALA A 37 -0.84 2.38 4.00
CA ALA A 37 -1.52 1.37 3.22
C ALA A 37 -3.04 1.56 3.16
N ARG A 38 -3.67 2.04 4.25
CA ARG A 38 -5.11 2.37 4.27
C ARG A 38 -5.42 3.61 3.43
N ARG A 39 -4.54 4.61 3.41
CA ARG A 39 -4.71 5.82 2.59
C ARG A 39 -4.57 5.47 1.11
N LEU A 40 -3.51 4.74 0.73
CA LEU A 40 -3.32 4.22 -0.62
C LEU A 40 -4.46 3.34 -1.14
N ASP A 41 -5.09 2.53 -0.28
CA ASP A 41 -6.23 1.70 -0.69
C ASP A 41 -7.41 2.54 -1.21
N ARG A 42 -7.57 3.80 -0.76
CA ARG A 42 -8.60 4.72 -1.26
C ARG A 42 -8.34 5.10 -2.72
N HIS A 43 -7.08 5.19 -3.12
CA HIS A 43 -6.68 5.51 -4.48
C HIS A 43 -6.77 4.30 -5.43
N TYR A 44 -7.24 3.13 -4.98
CA TYR A 44 -7.37 1.99 -5.87
C TYR A 44 -8.41 2.21 -6.98
N LEU A 45 -9.60 2.73 -6.66
CA LEU A 45 -10.68 2.98 -7.63
C LEU A 45 -10.90 4.46 -7.94
N ALA A 46 -10.79 5.32 -6.93
CA ALA A 46 -11.11 6.75 -7.00
C ALA A 46 -10.48 7.52 -8.19
N PRO A 47 -9.20 7.31 -8.57
CA PRO A 47 -8.59 8.08 -9.65
C PRO A 47 -9.03 7.61 -11.06
N ARG A 48 -9.78 6.50 -11.16
CA ARG A 48 -10.08 5.83 -12.44
C ARG A 48 -11.54 5.90 -12.84
N TYR A 49 -12.46 6.00 -11.88
CA TYR A 49 -13.88 5.87 -12.15
C TYR A 49 -14.63 7.09 -11.61
N PRO A 50 -15.29 7.89 -12.49
CA PRO A 50 -16.06 9.06 -12.08
C PRO A 50 -17.16 8.74 -11.06
N ASN A 51 -17.72 7.53 -11.09
CA ASN A 51 -18.76 7.10 -10.15
C ASN A 51 -18.29 6.93 -8.69
N GLN A 52 -17.01 7.20 -8.39
CA GLN A 52 -16.48 7.27 -7.02
C GLN A 52 -16.67 8.68 -6.40
N TRP A 53 -17.10 9.65 -7.20
CA TRP A 53 -17.28 11.04 -6.78
C TRP A 53 -18.75 11.44 -6.91
N ALA A 54 -19.19 12.38 -6.09
CA ALA A 54 -20.57 12.87 -6.12
C ALA A 54 -20.88 13.60 -7.44
N GLU A 55 -19.90 14.34 -7.94
CA GLU A 55 -19.97 15.13 -9.17
C GLU A 55 -18.61 15.09 -9.88
N GLY A 56 -18.51 15.62 -11.10
CA GLY A 56 -17.24 15.79 -11.80
C GLY A 56 -16.53 14.50 -12.24
N ALA A 57 -15.22 14.63 -12.51
CA ALA A 57 -14.32 13.56 -12.91
C ALA A 57 -13.16 13.44 -11.90
N PRO A 58 -12.45 12.29 -11.83
CA PRO A 58 -11.37 12.13 -10.86
C PRO A 58 -10.29 13.21 -10.90
N VAL A 59 -9.99 13.77 -12.07
CA VAL A 59 -9.02 14.87 -12.25
C VAL A 59 -9.39 16.14 -11.47
N ASP A 60 -10.66 16.32 -11.11
CA ASP A 60 -11.13 17.49 -10.36
C ASP A 60 -10.86 17.37 -8.84
N TYR A 61 -10.52 16.17 -8.35
CA TYR A 61 -10.39 15.85 -6.91
C TYR A 61 -8.97 15.45 -6.49
N TYR A 62 -8.01 15.54 -7.39
CA TYR A 62 -6.61 15.26 -7.10
C TYR A 62 -5.78 16.49 -7.45
N ASP A 63 -5.04 17.00 -6.47
CA ASP A 63 -4.02 17.99 -6.69
C ASP A 63 -2.60 17.39 -6.60
N GLU A 64 -1.60 18.26 -6.73
CA GLU A 64 -0.19 17.89 -6.65
C GLU A 64 0.20 17.43 -5.23
N GLU A 65 -0.34 18.05 -4.18
CA GLU A 65 -0.04 17.68 -2.79
C GLU A 65 -0.53 16.27 -2.48
N GLU A 66 -1.74 15.91 -2.90
CA GLU A 66 -2.27 14.55 -2.75
C GLU A 66 -1.47 13.52 -3.55
N ALA A 67 -1.07 13.88 -4.78
CA ALA A 67 -0.25 13.00 -5.61
C ALA A 67 1.11 12.73 -4.98
N GLU A 68 1.77 13.77 -4.45
CA GLU A 68 3.04 13.63 -3.76
C GLU A 68 2.93 12.86 -2.45
N GLU A 69 1.86 13.06 -1.66
CA GLU A 69 1.63 12.30 -0.43
C GLU A 69 1.45 10.81 -0.73
N ALA A 70 0.62 10.47 -1.72
CA ALA A 70 0.43 9.10 -2.15
C ALA A 70 1.75 8.48 -2.65
N LEU A 71 2.59 9.24 -3.36
CA LEU A 71 3.90 8.76 -3.80
C LEU A 71 4.83 8.47 -2.62
N ARG A 72 4.95 9.40 -1.65
CA ARG A 72 5.76 9.21 -0.44
C ARG A 72 5.34 7.97 0.35
N GLU A 73 4.04 7.73 0.45
CA GLU A 73 3.49 6.54 1.11
C GLU A 73 3.82 5.24 0.39
N ALA A 74 3.69 5.23 -0.93
CA ALA A 74 4.04 4.08 -1.75
C ALA A 74 5.53 3.75 -1.62
N GLU A 75 6.38 4.77 -1.67
CA GLU A 75 7.83 4.64 -1.46
C GLU A 75 8.17 4.09 -0.07
N ALA A 76 7.50 4.58 0.98
CA ALA A 76 7.69 4.07 2.34
C ALA A 76 7.39 2.57 2.44
N ILE A 77 6.27 2.11 1.85
CA ILE A 77 5.88 0.70 1.84
C ILE A 77 6.87 -0.14 1.02
N VAL A 78 7.24 0.30 -0.18
CA VAL A 78 8.22 -0.42 -1.02
C VAL A 78 9.58 -0.50 -0.32
N GLY A 79 10.01 0.58 0.33
CA GLY A 79 11.22 0.62 1.15
C GLY A 79 11.18 -0.38 2.30
N ALA A 80 10.06 -0.45 3.03
CA ALA A 80 9.86 -1.42 4.10
C ALA A 80 9.93 -2.87 3.58
N VAL A 81 9.26 -3.16 2.47
CA VAL A 81 9.30 -4.49 1.82
C VAL A 81 10.71 -4.91 1.42
N ARG A 82 11.52 -3.97 0.90
CA ARG A 82 12.93 -4.24 0.58
C ARG A 82 13.73 -4.59 1.84
N ARG A 83 13.59 -3.80 2.91
CA ARG A 83 14.24 -4.06 4.21
C ARG A 83 13.82 -5.39 4.83
N TRP A 84 12.53 -5.74 4.79
CA TRP A 84 12.04 -7.04 5.27
C TRP A 84 12.64 -8.20 4.48
N ARG A 85 12.67 -8.08 3.14
CA ARG A 85 13.28 -9.10 2.27
C ARG A 85 14.76 -9.31 2.59
N GLU A 86 15.52 -8.24 2.81
CA GLU A 86 16.94 -8.33 3.16
C GLU A 86 17.16 -9.01 4.49
N ARG A 87 16.41 -8.62 5.54
CA ARG A 87 16.46 -9.26 6.86
C ARG A 87 16.15 -10.75 6.79
N LEU A 88 15.13 -11.14 6.03
CA LEU A 88 14.71 -12.54 5.89
C LEU A 88 15.65 -13.39 5.01
N ARG A 89 16.58 -12.78 4.27
CA ARG A 89 17.63 -13.51 3.52
C ARG A 89 18.90 -13.73 4.35
N SER A 90 19.10 -12.92 5.38
CA SER A 90 20.28 -12.95 6.25
C SER A 90 20.05 -13.76 7.53
N ALA A 91 18.84 -14.28 7.73
CA ALA A 91 18.45 -15.19 8.81
C ALA A 91 18.36 -16.63 8.27
#